data_AF-A0A968TJ14-F1
#
_entry.id   AF-A0A968TJ14-F1
#
_cell.length_a   1.000
_cell.length_b   1.000
_cell.length_c   1.000
_cell.angle_alpha   90.00
_cell.angle_beta   90.00
_cell.angle_gamma   90.00
#
_symmetry.space_group_name_H-M   'P 1'
#
loop_
_entity.id
_entity.type
_entity.pdbx_description
1 polymer ?
#
loop_
_entity_poly.entity_id
_entity_poly.type
_entity_poly.pdbx_seq_one_letter_code
_entity_poly.pdbx_strand_id
1 'polypeptide(L)'
;MTQPVARGLIYKLNSATPADGAILTYSIDQGKNFVANPVVKVTLANGKVEERPAPAEAYTHVRWSFNQQMQPNASVQVAYLTKVR
;
A
#
# COMPACT_ATOMS: atom_id res chain seq x y z
N MET A 1 -2.55 -5.69 10.31
CA MET A 1 -3.67 -6.04 9.40
C MET A 1 -3.24 -5.79 7.96
N THR A 2 -3.50 -6.75 7.07
CA THR A 2 -3.22 -6.64 5.61
C THR A 2 -4.53 -6.77 4.84
N GLN A 3 -4.76 -5.89 3.87
CA GLN A 3 -5.94 -5.92 3.01
C GLN A 3 -5.52 -5.93 1.52
N PRO A 4 -5.98 -6.92 0.73
CA PRO A 4 -5.77 -6.93 -0.72
C PRO A 4 -6.66 -5.90 -1.41
N VAL A 5 -6.15 -5.29 -2.48
CA VAL A 5 -6.95 -4.51 -3.43
C VAL A 5 -7.73 -5.51 -4.29
N ALA A 6 -9.05 -5.40 -4.31
CA ALA A 6 -9.90 -6.35 -5.01
C ALA A 6 -9.65 -6.34 -6.53
N ARG A 7 -9.89 -7.50 -7.17
CA ARG A 7 -9.81 -7.62 -8.64
C ARG A 7 -10.77 -6.64 -9.31
N GLY A 8 -10.31 -6.00 -10.39
CA GLY A 8 -11.09 -4.99 -11.12
C GLY A 8 -11.00 -3.57 -10.53
N LEU A 9 -10.33 -3.39 -9.39
CA LEU A 9 -10.13 -2.09 -8.76
C LEU A 9 -8.67 -1.62 -8.84
N ILE A 10 -8.48 -0.32 -8.66
CA ILE A 10 -7.19 0.36 -8.53
C ILE A 10 -7.20 1.13 -7.20
N TYR A 11 -6.11 1.03 -6.44
CA TYR A 11 -5.91 1.82 -5.24
C TYR A 11 -5.81 3.32 -5.56
N LYS A 12 -6.47 4.17 -4.76
CA LYS A 12 -6.25 5.62 -4.84
C LYS A 12 -5.07 5.99 -3.93
N LEU A 13 -3.96 6.46 -4.52
CA LEU A 13 -2.79 6.90 -3.75
C LEU A 13 -3.17 7.93 -2.67
N ASN A 14 -2.49 7.85 -1.53
CA ASN A 14 -2.68 8.74 -0.38
C ASN A 14 -4.10 8.75 0.19
N SER A 15 -4.91 7.71 -0.05
CA SER A 15 -6.28 7.63 0.47
C SER A 15 -6.43 6.79 1.74
N ALA A 16 -5.43 5.99 2.07
CA ALA A 16 -5.43 5.16 3.27
C ALA A 16 -5.43 6.06 4.52
N THR A 17 -6.38 5.83 5.42
CA THR A 17 -6.50 6.60 6.66
C THR A 17 -5.31 6.30 7.57
N PRO A 18 -4.65 7.32 8.13
CA PRO A 18 -3.72 7.12 9.23
C PRO A 18 -4.48 6.56 10.42
N ALA A 19 -3.85 5.67 11.18
CA ALA A 19 -4.34 5.21 12.47
C ALA A 19 -3.22 5.37 13.49
N ASP A 20 -3.56 5.85 14.68
CA ASP A 20 -2.59 6.08 15.74
C ASP A 20 -1.86 4.79 16.09
N GLY A 21 -0.54 4.89 16.20
CA GLY A 21 0.32 3.73 16.47
C GLY A 21 0.44 2.72 15.33
N ALA A 22 -0.09 3.02 14.14
CA ALA A 22 -0.03 2.17 12.96
C ALA A 22 1.04 2.64 11.97
N ILE A 23 1.90 1.71 11.54
CA ILE A 23 2.78 1.91 10.39
C ILE A 23 2.05 1.46 9.14
N LEU A 24 1.88 2.39 8.21
CA LEU A 24 1.27 2.13 6.91
C LEU A 24 2.33 1.69 5.89
N THR A 25 2.12 0.53 5.30
CA THR A 25 2.99 -0.01 4.24
C THR A 25 2.16 -0.61 3.12
N TYR A 26 2.79 -0.77 1.95
CA TYR A 26 2.12 -1.21 0.74
C TYR A 26 2.92 -2.28 0.03
N SER A 27 2.23 -3.16 -0.69
CA SER A 27 2.85 -4.16 -1.55
C SER A 27 2.45 -3.95 -3.00
N ILE A 28 3.44 -4.05 -3.89
CA ILE A 28 3.28 -4.04 -5.35
C ILE A 28 3.63 -5.41 -5.98
N ASP A 29 3.79 -6.44 -5.14
CA ASP A 29 4.32 -7.75 -5.53
C ASP A 29 3.49 -8.92 -4.97
N GLN A 30 2.17 -8.74 -4.95
CA GLN A 30 1.18 -9.74 -4.49
C GLN A 30 1.34 -10.11 -3.01
N GLY A 31 1.70 -9.14 -2.18
CA GLY A 31 1.80 -9.32 -0.73
C GLY A 31 3.06 -10.05 -0.28
N LYS A 32 4.14 -10.01 -1.08
CA LYS A 32 5.43 -10.60 -0.69
C LYS A 32 6.26 -9.61 0.13
N ASN A 33 6.43 -8.39 -0.37
CA ASN A 33 7.17 -7.32 0.30
C ASN A 33 6.28 -6.12 0.59
N PHE A 34 6.57 -5.42 1.70
CA PHE A 34 5.80 -4.28 2.15
C PHE A 34 6.72 -3.14 2.55
N VAL A 35 6.54 -1.99 1.90
CA VAL A 35 7.35 -0.79 2.10
C VAL A 35 6.46 0.44 2.15
N ALA A 36 6.92 1.51 2.82
CA ALA A 36 6.17 2.76 2.92
C ALA A 36 6.03 3.48 1.57
N ASN A 37 7.07 3.42 0.73
CA ASN A 37 7.12 4.09 -0.57
C ASN A 37 7.56 3.08 -1.66
N PRO A 38 6.62 2.33 -2.25
CA PRO A 38 6.95 1.37 -3.31
C PRO A 38 7.52 2.07 -4.54
N VAL A 39 8.55 1.47 -5.13
CA VAL A 39 9.20 1.93 -6.36
C VAL A 39 9.20 0.81 -7.41
N VAL A 40 9.17 1.20 -8.67
CA VAL A 40 9.31 0.31 -9.84
C VAL A 40 10.55 0.68 -10.63
N LYS A 41 11.19 -0.33 -11.23
CA LYS A 41 12.31 -0.13 -12.14
C LYS A 41 11.78 0.05 -13.57
N VAL A 42 12.17 1.15 -14.21
CA VAL A 42 11.78 1.49 -15.58
C VAL A 42 13.03 1.52 -16.45
N THR A 43 13.02 0.72 -17.51
CA THR A 43 14.08 0.75 -18.52
C THR A 43 13.75 1.83 -19.55
N LEU A 44 14.66 2.79 -19.70
CA LEU A 44 14.56 3.86 -20.66
C LEU A 44 14.96 3.40 -22.07
N ALA A 45 14.61 4.20 -23.08
CA ALA A 45 14.96 3.95 -24.47
C ALA A 45 16.48 3.88 -24.72
N ASN A 46 17.30 4.48 -23.85
CA ASN A 46 18.75 4.42 -23.90
C ASN A 46 19.36 3.21 -23.15
N GLY A 47 18.52 2.27 -22.68
CA GLY A 47 18.95 1.08 -21.93
C GLY A 47 19.24 1.32 -20.45
N LYS A 48 19.20 2.56 -19.96
CA LYS A 48 19.38 2.88 -18.54
C LYS A 48 18.15 2.44 -17.74
N VAL A 49 18.39 1.84 -16.57
CA VAL A 49 17.33 1.53 -15.60
C VAL A 49 17.23 2.65 -14.57
N GLU A 50 16.01 3.13 -14.33
CA GLU A 50 15.71 4.14 -13.31
C GLU A 50 14.66 3.63 -12.33
N GLU A 51 14.75 4.07 -11.08
CA GLU A 51 13.73 3.82 -10.07
C GLU A 51 12.73 4.98 -10.05
N ARG A 52 11.44 4.65 -10.12
CA ARG A 52 10.35 5.61 -10.08
C ARG A 52 9.32 5.19 -9.04
N PRO A 53 8.57 6.14 -8.45
CA PRO A 53 7.43 5.79 -7.60
C PRO A 53 6.49 4.83 -8.32
N ALA A 54 6.01 3.81 -7.60
CA ALA A 54 5.10 2.84 -8.18
C ALA A 54 3.79 3.53 -8.62
N PRO A 55 3.28 3.23 -9.82
CA PRO A 55 1.98 3.73 -10.25
C PRO A 55 0.87 3.07 -9.43
N ALA A 56 -0.29 3.73 -9.33
CA ALA A 56 -1.43 3.26 -8.54
C ALA A 56 -1.89 1.84 -8.90
N GLU A 57 -1.80 1.51 -10.20
CA GLU A 57 -2.17 0.23 -10.79
C GLU A 57 -1.29 -0.94 -10.31
N ALA A 58 -0.09 -0.64 -9.82
CA ALA A 58 0.83 -1.66 -9.31
C ALA A 58 0.50 -2.08 -7.86
N TYR A 59 -0.29 -1.30 -7.12
CA TYR A 59 -0.60 -1.59 -5.72
C TYR A 59 -1.53 -2.79 -5.61
N THR A 60 -1.10 -3.77 -4.82
CA THR A 60 -1.83 -5.03 -4.60
C THR A 60 -2.37 -5.16 -3.18
N HIS A 61 -1.68 -4.60 -2.19
CA HIS A 61 -2.10 -4.66 -0.78
C HIS A 61 -1.78 -3.37 -0.04
N VAL A 62 -2.63 -3.06 0.95
CA VAL A 62 -2.40 -2.03 1.97
C VAL A 62 -2.28 -2.72 3.32
N ARG A 63 -1.31 -2.33 4.14
CA ARG A 63 -1.07 -2.93 5.45
C ARG A 63 -0.89 -1.85 6.52
N TRP A 64 -1.66 -2.01 7.59
CA TRP A 64 -1.49 -1.28 8.84
C TRP A 64 -0.87 -2.21 9.88
N SER A 65 0.34 -1.87 10.34
CA SER A 65 1.04 -2.61 11.40
C SER A 65 0.94 -1.82 12.70
N PHE A 66 0.20 -2.36 13.67
CA PHE A 66 0.04 -1.74 14.99
C PHE A 66 1.15 -2.24 15.90
N ASN A 67 2.06 -1.35 16.29
CA ASN A 67 3.22 -1.71 17.13
C ASN A 67 2.92 -1.56 18.63
N GLN A 68 1.80 -0.93 18.98
CA GLN A 68 1.38 -0.76 20.35
C GLN A 68 0.39 -1.86 20.75
N GLN A 69 0.50 -2.30 22.01
CA GLN A 69 -0.49 -3.18 22.60
C GLN A 69 -1.84 -2.47 22.60
N MET A 70 -2.80 -3.04 21.87
CA MET A 70 -4.17 -2.54 21.89
C MET A 70 -4.76 -2.83 23.27
N GLN A 71 -5.33 -1.80 23.89
CA GLN A 71 -6.06 -1.96 25.15
C GLN A 71 -7.26 -2.90 24.95
N PRO A 72 -7.68 -3.65 25.99
CA PRO A 72 -8.92 -4.41 25.94
C PRO A 72 -10.09 -3.52 25.51
N ASN A 73 -10.91 -4.02 24.57
CA ASN A 73 -12.04 -3.29 23.98
C ASN A 73 -11.68 -2.06 23.13
N ALA A 74 -10.40 -1.83 22.82
CA ALA A 74 -10.02 -0.80 21.85
C ALA A 74 -10.51 -1.18 20.45
N SER A 75 -11.13 -0.23 19.76
CA SER A 75 -11.53 -0.36 18.36
C SER A 75 -10.64 0.53 17.50
N VAL A 76 -10.17 0.00 16.38
CA VAL A 76 -9.43 0.78 15.38
C VAL A 76 -10.14 0.65 14.05
N GLN A 77 -10.46 1.80 13.47
CA GLN A 77 -11.04 1.88 12.15
C GLN A 77 -9.99 2.38 11.16
N VAL A 78 -9.83 1.64 10.06
CA VAL A 78 -9.01 2.07 8.93
C VAL A 78 -9.79 1.86 7.65
N ALA A 79 -9.53 2.72 6.68
CA ALA A 79 -10.15 2.68 5.38
C ALA A 79 -9.17 3.11 4.30
N TYR A 80 -9.49 2.79 3.05
CA TYR A 80 -8.81 3.31 1.88
C TYR A 80 -9.78 3.40 0.71
N LEU A 81 -9.47 4.24 -0.27
CA LEU A 81 -10.32 4.40 -1.46
C LEU A 81 -9.78 3.60 -2.63
N THR A 82 -10.70 3.10 -3.45
CA THR A 82 -10.42 2.48 -4.72
C THR A 82 -11.25 3.12 -5.83
N LYS A 83 -10.83 2.91 -7.08
CA LYS A 83 -11.61 3.24 -8.27
C LYS A 83 -11.72 2.02 -9.17
N VAL A 84 -12.75 1.98 -10.01
CA VAL A 84 -12.86 0.98 -11.08
C VAL A 84 -11.72 1.20 -12.09
N ARG A 85 -11.20 0.11 -12.65
CA ARG A 85 -10.20 0.13 -13.72
C ARG A 85 -10.70 0.80 -14.99
#